data_AF-A0A174JPV7-F1
#
_entry.id   AF-A0A174JPV7-F1
#
_cell.length_a   1.000
_cell.length_b   1.000
_cell.length_c   1.000
_cell.angle_alpha   90.00
_cell.angle_beta   90.00
_cell.angle_gamma   90.00
#
_symmetry.space_group_name_H-M   'P 1'
#
loop_
_entity.id
_entity.type
_entity.pdbx_description
1 polymer ?
#
loop_
_entity_poly.entity_id
_entity_poly.type
_entity_poly.pdbx_seq_one_letter_code
_entity_poly.pdbx_strand_id
1 'polypeptide(L)'
;MPVSIDIACRTLAYYDVANFAQKIKVPGFYSYGYNDNTCPPTTVTAALNVITAPKTIVVTPVSAHWRFEETNRKSIEWMKKRIN
;
A
#
# COMPACT_ATOMS: atom_id res chain seq x y z
N MET A 1 7.56 -1.00 -33.26
CA MET A 1 7.93 0.41 -32.95
C MET A 1 7.89 0.57 -31.44
N PRO A 2 8.90 1.19 -30.81
CA PRO A 2 8.85 1.47 -29.38
C PRO A 2 7.76 2.51 -29.08
N VAL A 3 7.00 2.29 -28.01
CA VAL A 3 6.03 3.26 -27.48
C VAL A 3 6.80 4.40 -26.81
N SER A 4 6.36 5.65 -26.97
CA SER A 4 7.01 6.78 -26.28
C SER A 4 6.78 6.69 -24.77
N ILE A 5 7.75 7.18 -23.97
CA ILE A 5 7.65 7.12 -22.51
C ILE A 5 6.42 7.84 -21.98
N ASP A 6 6.04 8.97 -22.59
CA ASP A 6 4.83 9.71 -22.24
C ASP A 6 3.55 8.88 -22.44
N ILE A 7 3.42 8.22 -23.60
CA ILE A 7 2.28 7.35 -23.89
C ILE A 7 2.26 6.17 -22.92
N ALA A 8 3.40 5.57 -22.63
CA ALA A 8 3.50 4.46 -21.68
C ALA A 8 3.08 4.90 -20.27
N CYS A 9 3.62 6.02 -19.76
CA CYS A 9 3.26 6.56 -18.45
C CYS A 9 1.78 6.94 -18.35
N ARG A 10 1.23 7.61 -19.37
CA ARG A 10 -0.21 7.93 -19.43
C ARG A 10 -1.09 6.69 -19.43
N THR A 11 -0.66 5.63 -20.13
CA THR A 11 -1.38 4.35 -20.14
C THR A 11 -1.32 3.68 -18.77
N LEU A 12 -0.16 3.63 -18.14
CA LEU A 12 0.02 3.05 -16.81
C LEU A 12 -0.77 3.79 -15.72
N ALA A 13 -0.94 5.11 -15.85
CA ALA A 13 -1.72 5.91 -14.90
C ALA A 13 -3.18 5.44 -14.76
N TYR A 14 -3.76 4.81 -15.79
CA TYR A 14 -5.11 4.21 -15.71
C TYR A 14 -5.19 2.98 -14.80
N TYR A 15 -4.06 2.38 -14.45
CA TYR A 15 -3.96 1.19 -13.61
C TYR A 15 -3.24 1.45 -12.28
N ASP A 16 -2.73 2.67 -12.07
CA ASP A 16 -2.03 3.05 -10.85
C ASP A 16 -3.00 3.11 -9.66
N VAL A 17 -2.77 2.26 -8.67
CA VAL A 17 -3.58 2.18 -7.44
C VAL A 17 -3.61 3.48 -6.66
N ALA A 18 -2.59 4.35 -6.76
CA ALA A 18 -2.59 5.66 -6.11
C ALA A 18 -3.73 6.55 -6.63
N ASN A 19 -4.09 6.45 -7.92
CA ASN A 19 -5.20 7.21 -8.50
C ASN A 19 -6.57 6.71 -8.01
N PHE A 20 -6.67 5.43 -7.65
CA PHE A 20 -7.89 4.81 -7.12
C PHE A 20 -8.02 4.92 -5.60
N ALA A 21 -6.90 5.06 -4.87
CA ALA A 21 -6.86 5.00 -3.41
C ALA A 21 -7.78 6.04 -2.73
N GLN A 22 -7.97 7.23 -3.31
CA GLN A 22 -8.93 8.25 -2.83
C GLN A 22 -10.39 7.76 -2.73
N LYS A 23 -10.74 6.71 -3.48
CA LYS A 23 -12.09 6.11 -3.49
C LYS A 23 -12.32 5.19 -2.29
N ILE A 24 -11.28 4.80 -1.55
CA ILE A 24 -11.42 3.96 -0.36
C ILE A 24 -12.11 4.77 0.75
N LYS A 25 -13.28 4.29 1.20
CA LYS A 25 -14.09 4.90 2.27
C LYS A 25 -14.20 4.06 3.54
N VAL A 26 -13.79 2.80 3.49
CA VAL A 26 -13.84 1.87 4.64
C VAL A 26 -12.51 1.86 5.40
N PRO A 27 -12.51 1.54 6.71
CA PRO A 27 -11.27 1.40 7.47
C PRO A 27 -10.34 0.36 6.86
N GLY A 28 -9.04 0.65 6.80
CA GLY A 28 -8.04 -0.26 6.23
C GLY A 28 -6.84 -0.49 7.15
N PHE A 29 -6.29 -1.71 7.07
CA PHE A 29 -4.99 -2.06 7.65
C PHE A 29 -3.96 -2.17 6.53
N TYR A 30 -2.86 -1.44 6.66
CA TYR A 30 -1.78 -1.40 5.69
C TYR A 30 -0.46 -1.67 6.39
N SER A 31 0.40 -2.45 5.77
CA SER A 31 1.75 -2.72 6.29
C SER A 31 2.75 -2.84 5.17
N TYR A 32 3.96 -2.33 5.38
CA TYR A 32 5.06 -2.44 4.43
C TYR A 32 6.41 -2.42 5.16
N GLY A 33 7.42 -3.01 4.53
CA GLY A 33 8.80 -2.94 4.97
C GLY A 33 9.44 -1.62 4.57
N TYR A 34 10.20 -0.99 5.47
CA TYR A 34 10.89 0.27 5.14
C TYR A 34 12.10 0.06 4.21
N ASN A 35 12.65 -1.15 4.17
CA ASN A 35 13.77 -1.50 3.28
C ASN A 35 13.30 -2.25 2.02
N ASP A 36 12.01 -2.17 1.67
CA ASP A 36 11.46 -2.83 0.49
C ASP A 36 11.97 -2.16 -0.80
N ASN A 37 12.68 -2.91 -1.64
CA ASN A 37 13.22 -2.45 -2.92
C ASN A 37 12.35 -2.89 -4.12
N THR A 38 11.36 -3.76 -3.91
CA THR A 38 10.39 -4.20 -4.93
C THR A 38 9.19 -3.26 -4.97
N CYS A 39 8.67 -2.91 -3.78
CA CYS A 39 7.61 -1.93 -3.59
C CYS A 39 8.11 -0.82 -2.67
N PRO A 40 8.86 0.17 -3.19
CA PRO A 40 9.52 1.18 -2.38
C PRO A 40 8.57 1.89 -1.41
N PRO A 41 8.98 2.15 -0.15
CA PRO A 41 8.15 2.82 0.85
C PRO A 41 7.51 4.11 0.36
N THR A 42 8.23 4.88 -0.46
CA THR A 42 7.74 6.13 -1.05
C THR A 42 6.50 5.92 -1.91
N THR A 43 6.45 4.85 -2.70
CA THR A 43 5.31 4.49 -3.55
C THR A 43 4.11 4.04 -2.71
N VAL A 44 4.34 3.22 -1.69
CA VAL A 44 3.29 2.76 -0.77
C VAL A 44 2.72 3.96 0.00
N THR A 45 3.58 4.79 0.59
CA THR A 45 3.17 6.00 1.32
C THR A 45 2.40 6.97 0.42
N ALA A 46 2.80 7.15 -0.84
CA ALA A 46 2.06 8.00 -1.79
C ALA A 46 0.60 7.54 -1.96
N ALA A 47 0.38 6.23 -2.16
CA ALA A 47 -0.97 5.67 -2.25
C ALA A 47 -1.74 5.77 -0.92
N LEU A 48 -1.10 5.59 0.23
CA LEU A 48 -1.78 5.67 1.53
C LEU A 48 -2.14 7.10 1.93
N ASN A 49 -1.34 8.10 1.55
CA ASN A 49 -1.55 9.51 1.91
C ASN A 49 -2.83 10.08 1.32
N VAL A 50 -3.24 9.63 0.14
CA VAL A 50 -4.46 10.13 -0.54
C VAL A 50 -5.76 9.50 -0.01
N ILE A 51 -5.67 8.41 0.75
CA ILE A 51 -6.84 7.76 1.35
C ILE A 51 -7.32 8.65 2.51
N THR A 52 -8.60 9.01 2.55
CA THR A 52 -9.16 9.80 3.67
C THR A 52 -9.84 8.95 4.74
N ALA A 53 -10.15 7.69 4.44
CA ALA A 53 -10.73 6.75 5.40
C ALA A 53 -9.80 6.48 6.59
N PRO A 54 -10.33 5.98 7.73
CA PRO A 54 -9.49 5.58 8.86
C PRO A 54 -8.47 4.51 8.46
N LYS A 55 -7.19 4.71 8.82
CA LYS A 55 -6.11 3.78 8.48
C LYS A 55 -5.34 3.35 9.72
N THR A 56 -5.01 2.08 9.78
CA THR A 56 -3.95 1.56 10.65
C THR A 56 -2.75 1.24 9.76
N ILE A 57 -1.64 1.96 9.94
CA ILE A 57 -0.41 1.78 9.15
C ILE A 57 0.66 1.17 10.05
N VAL A 58 1.23 0.05 9.62
CA VAL A 58 2.31 -0.65 10.34
C VAL A 58 3.55 -0.70 9.46
N VAL A 59 4.53 0.13 9.78
CA VAL A 59 5.83 0.16 9.09
C VAL A 59 6.82 -0.71 9.85
N THR A 60 7.49 -1.61 9.15
CA THR A 60 8.53 -2.47 9.74
C THR A 60 9.91 -2.03 9.26
N PRO A 61 10.73 -1.36 10.10
CA PRO A 61 11.96 -0.69 9.65
C PRO A 61 12.99 -1.59 8.95
N VAL A 62 13.19 -2.82 9.45
CA VAL A 62 14.23 -3.71 8.94
C VAL A 62 13.76 -4.64 7.82
N SER A 63 12.44 -4.71 7.58
CA SER A 63 11.86 -5.65 6.62
C SER A 63 11.87 -5.07 5.20
N ALA A 64 12.00 -5.96 4.21
CA ALA A 64 11.91 -5.63 2.78
C ALA A 64 10.59 -6.15 2.20
N HIS A 65 10.60 -6.79 1.02
CA HIS A 65 9.40 -7.37 0.39
C HIS A 65 8.95 -8.70 1.02
N TRP A 66 8.92 -8.77 2.35
CA TRP A 66 8.52 -9.92 3.15
C TRP A 66 7.95 -9.43 4.48
N ARG A 67 7.43 -10.33 5.33
CA ARG A 67 6.81 -9.95 6.61
C ARG A 67 7.22 -10.88 7.74
N PHE A 68 7.38 -10.31 8.94
CA PHE A 68 7.49 -11.08 10.17
C PHE A 68 6.12 -11.59 10.65
N GLU A 69 6.13 -12.68 11.39
CA GLU A 69 4.95 -13.29 11.99
C GLU A 69 4.17 -12.32 12.88
N GLU A 70 4.86 -11.47 13.65
CA GLU A 70 4.26 -10.47 14.51
C GLU A 70 3.47 -9.44 13.70
N THR A 71 3.97 -9.07 12.52
CA THR A 71 3.27 -8.14 11.61
C THR A 71 2.03 -8.82 11.01
N ASN A 72 2.11 -10.11 10.68
CA ASN A 72 0.97 -10.89 10.19
C ASN A 72 -0.11 -11.06 11.27
N ARG A 73 0.30 -11.36 12.51
CA ARG A 73 -0.59 -11.44 13.66
C ARG A 73 -1.31 -10.12 13.92
N LYS A 74 -0.62 -8.98 13.80
CA LYS A 74 -1.26 -7.65 13.91
C LYS A 74 -2.40 -7.46 12.90
N SER A 75 -2.23 -7.89 11.64
CA SER A 75 -3.33 -7.80 10.66
C SER A 75 -4.51 -8.70 10.99
N ILE A 76 -4.24 -9.92 11.48
CA ILE A 76 -5.29 -10.87 11.89
C ILE A 76 -6.08 -10.31 13.07
N GLU A 77 -5.39 -9.82 14.10
CA GLU A 77 -6.03 -9.25 15.30
C GLU A 77 -6.78 -7.96 14.97
N TRP A 78 -6.30 -7.14 14.04
CA TRP A 78 -7.03 -5.97 13.56
C TRP A 78 -8.35 -6.34 12.88
N MET A 79 -8.35 -7.44 12.12
CA MET A 79 -9.52 -7.95 11.41
C MET A 79 -10.53 -8.59 12.37
N LYS A 80 -10.09 -9.45 13.30
CA LYS A 80 -10.97 -10.10 14.29
C LYS A 80 -11.81 -9.09 15.08
N LYS A 81 -11.23 -7.94 15.42
CA LYS A 81 -11.93 -6.84 16.12
C LYS A 81 -13.09 -6.21 15.33
N ARG A 82 -13.27 -6.56 14.05
CA ARG A 82 -14.26 -5.97 13.14
C ARG A 82 -15.24 -6.99 12.54
N ILE A 83 -15.01 -8.29 12.79
CA ILE A 83 -15.83 -9.39 12.23
C ILE A 83 -16.69 -10.06 13.31
N ASN A 84 -16.42 -9.80 14.59
CA ASN A 84 -17.36 -10.07 15.69
C ASN A 84 -18.28 -8.89 15.95
#